data_AF-X1RAE9-F1
#
_entry.id   AF-X1RAE9-F1
#
_cell.length_a   1.000
_cell.length_b   1.000
_cell.length_c   1.000
_cell.angle_alpha   90.00
_cell.angle_beta   90.00
_cell.angle_gamma   90.00
#
_symmetry.space_group_name_H-M   'P 1'
#
loop_
_entity.id
_entity.type
_entity.pdbx_description
1 polymer ?
#
loop_
_entity_poly.entity_id
_entity_poly.type
_entity_poly.pdbx_seq_one_letter_code
_entity_poly.pdbx_strand_id
1 'polypeptide(L)'
;MKNKNKIYLFILFTCFYYIAYSQTINKQNDTLINRIDAKGQKQGYWKKFNKKTLLYEGYFKDDLPVGEFKRYYEKGSLKAIMTYNTNEKTAITKLYYENRKLAAEGLYLEKKKHNIWKYYSYYDNCLLYEESYKYGIKEGASKKYYCSGVLLETIEWKNNLK
;
A
#
# COMPACT_ATOMS: atom_id res chain seq x y z
N MET A 1 0.65 -30.85 -53.73
CA MET A 1 1.38 -31.64 -52.70
C MET A 1 2.39 -30.75 -51.99
N LYS A 2 2.58 -30.98 -50.68
CA LYS A 2 3.46 -30.31 -49.69
C LYS A 2 2.97 -29.01 -49.04
N ASN A 3 2.20 -29.29 -47.99
CA ASN A 3 1.97 -28.55 -46.77
C ASN A 3 3.30 -28.07 -46.11
N LYS A 4 3.37 -26.82 -45.62
CA LYS A 4 4.27 -26.44 -44.52
C LYS A 4 3.62 -25.35 -43.65
N ASN A 5 3.14 -25.81 -42.50
CA ASN A 5 2.78 -25.06 -41.30
C ASN A 5 3.84 -23.99 -40.96
N LYS A 6 3.40 -22.77 -40.63
CA LYS A 6 4.12 -21.92 -39.67
C LYS A 6 3.18 -21.54 -38.54
N ILE A 7 3.57 -22.06 -37.38
CA ILE A 7 2.97 -22.01 -36.07
C ILE A 7 2.95 -20.57 -35.57
N TYR A 8 1.79 -20.13 -35.07
CA TYR A 8 1.68 -18.96 -34.20
C TYR A 8 2.33 -19.30 -32.86
N LEU A 9 3.43 -18.60 -32.51
CA LEU A 9 4.04 -18.70 -31.19
C LEU A 9 3.82 -17.39 -30.45
N PHE A 10 2.86 -17.43 -29.54
CA PHE A 10 2.58 -16.43 -28.52
C PHE A 10 3.74 -16.48 -27.50
N ILE A 11 4.53 -15.42 -27.39
CA ILE A 11 5.48 -15.27 -26.28
C ILE A 11 5.00 -14.11 -25.40
N LEU A 12 4.36 -14.51 -24.30
CA LEU A 12 4.20 -13.76 -23.06
C LEU A 12 5.58 -13.42 -22.47
N PHE A 13 5.58 -12.42 -21.59
CA PHE A 13 6.70 -11.85 -20.82
C PHE A 13 7.46 -10.72 -21.51
N THR A 14 7.15 -9.49 -21.11
CA THR A 14 7.88 -8.88 -19.98
C THR A 14 7.13 -7.64 -19.48
N CYS A 15 6.20 -7.86 -18.53
CA CYS A 15 5.86 -6.85 -17.53
C CYS A 15 7.08 -6.66 -16.61
N PHE A 16 8.09 -5.93 -17.07
CA PHE A 16 9.23 -5.50 -16.26
C PHE A 16 9.61 -4.06 -16.63
N TYR A 17 8.66 -3.15 -16.47
CA TYR A 17 8.96 -1.74 -16.24
C TYR A 17 8.29 -1.29 -14.95
N TYR A 18 8.70 -1.93 -13.85
CA TYR A 18 8.74 -1.27 -12.55
C TYR A 18 10.21 -1.22 -12.15
N ILE A 19 10.93 -0.24 -12.67
CA ILE A 19 12.17 0.18 -12.04
C ILE A 19 11.73 0.84 -10.73
N ALA A 20 11.72 0.02 -9.68
CA ALA A 20 11.70 0.50 -8.33
C ALA A 20 12.98 1.33 -8.13
N TYR A 21 12.89 2.64 -8.35
CA TYR A 21 13.72 3.57 -7.60
C TYR A 21 13.22 3.54 -6.16
N SER A 22 13.53 2.46 -5.44
CA SER A 22 13.66 2.58 -4.00
C SER A 22 14.93 3.40 -3.80
N GLN A 23 14.76 4.73 -3.75
CA GLN A 23 15.76 5.56 -3.11
C GLN A 23 15.78 5.06 -1.67
N THR A 24 16.80 4.26 -1.35
CA THR A 24 17.23 4.06 0.02
C THR A 24 17.48 5.46 0.56
N ILE A 25 16.50 6.02 1.29
CA ILE A 25 16.74 7.18 2.12
C ILE A 25 17.93 6.74 2.97
N ASN A 26 19.08 7.37 2.73
CA ASN A 26 20.24 7.26 3.59
C ASN A 26 19.68 7.36 5.00
N LYS A 27 19.74 6.26 5.75
CA LYS A 27 19.38 6.20 7.16
C LYS A 27 20.51 6.93 7.88
N GLN A 28 20.62 8.23 7.60
CA GLN A 28 21.42 9.17 8.35
C GLN A 28 20.93 8.97 9.78
N ASN A 29 21.85 8.60 10.66
CA ASN A 29 21.59 8.41 12.07
C ASN A 29 21.10 9.75 12.63
N ASP A 30 19.82 10.04 12.43
CA ASP A 30 19.14 11.20 12.96
C ASP A 30 19.03 10.93 14.46
N THR A 31 20.02 11.44 15.19
CA THR A 31 20.09 11.32 16.65
C THR A 31 19.01 12.16 17.32
N LEU A 32 18.42 13.11 16.59
CA LEU A 32 17.36 13.99 17.06
C LEU A 32 15.99 13.40 16.67
N ILE A 33 15.24 12.96 17.68
CA ILE A 33 13.88 12.46 17.52
C ILE A 33 12.90 13.59 17.87
N ASN A 34 11.80 13.69 17.11
CA ASN A 34 10.71 14.64 17.35
C ASN A 34 11.12 16.12 17.23
N ARG A 35 11.98 16.45 16.26
CA ARG A 35 12.44 17.83 16.02
C ARG A 35 11.36 18.68 15.33
N ILE A 36 11.22 19.94 15.78
CA ILE A 36 10.47 21.00 15.09
C ILE A 36 11.41 22.07 14.54
N ASP A 37 11.03 22.74 13.46
CA ASP A 37 11.74 23.92 12.93
C ASP A 37 11.28 25.24 13.58
N ALA A 38 11.86 26.36 13.14
CA ALA A 38 11.51 27.71 13.63
C ALA A 38 10.04 28.12 13.35
N LYS A 39 9.36 27.44 12.42
CA LYS A 39 7.93 27.65 12.13
C LYS A 39 7.04 26.70 12.95
N GLY A 40 7.63 25.84 13.78
CA GLY A 40 6.92 24.85 14.58
C GLY A 40 6.57 23.57 13.82
N GLN A 41 7.08 23.38 12.60
CA GLN A 41 6.73 22.22 11.77
C GLN A 41 7.64 21.04 12.09
N LYS A 42 7.10 19.82 12.03
CA LYS A 42 7.85 18.58 12.24
C LYS A 42 8.89 18.35 11.16
N GLN A 43 10.08 17.97 11.60
CA GLN A 43 11.21 17.61 10.75
C GLN A 43 11.88 16.33 11.23
N GLY A 44 12.46 15.57 10.29
CA GLY A 44 13.29 14.41 10.60
C GLY A 44 12.48 13.24 11.14
N TYR A 45 13.12 12.38 11.93
CA TYR A 45 12.50 11.18 12.46
C TYR A 45 11.63 11.46 13.69
N TRP A 46 10.42 10.89 13.70
CA TRP A 46 9.44 11.06 14.75
C TRP A 46 8.98 9.74 15.34
N LYS A 47 8.71 9.75 16.64
CA LYS A 47 8.03 8.70 17.40
C LYS A 47 6.98 9.32 18.29
N LYS A 48 5.73 8.86 18.17
CA LYS A 48 4.64 9.24 19.08
C LYS A 48 4.27 8.06 19.97
N PHE A 49 4.22 8.29 21.28
CA PHE A 49 3.78 7.30 22.27
C PHE A 49 2.46 7.71 22.91
N ASN A 50 1.68 6.72 23.34
CA ASN A 50 0.63 6.87 24.35
C ASN A 50 1.08 6.13 25.60
N LYS A 51 1.45 6.86 26.65
CA LYS A 51 2.16 6.32 27.83
C LYS A 51 3.42 5.57 27.39
N LYS A 52 3.41 4.23 27.39
CA LYS A 52 4.52 3.37 26.99
C LYS A 52 4.33 2.71 25.62
N THR A 53 3.15 2.85 25.00
CA THR A 53 2.83 2.24 23.70
C THR A 53 3.25 3.16 22.57
N LEU A 54 4.11 2.69 21.66
CA LEU A 54 4.41 3.39 20.41
C LEU A 54 3.16 3.39 19.51
N LEU A 55 2.70 4.57 19.09
CA LEU A 55 1.54 4.72 18.19
C LEU A 55 1.97 4.79 16.72
N TYR A 56 3.03 5.54 16.45
CA TYR A 56 3.62 5.62 15.12
C TYR A 56 5.08 6.05 15.18
N GLU A 57 5.78 5.75 14.10
CA GLU A 57 7.09 6.29 13.79
C GLU A 57 7.26 6.51 12.29
N GLY A 58 8.14 7.43 11.92
CA GLY A 58 8.44 7.71 10.52
C GLY A 58 9.07 9.08 10.36
N TYR A 59 9.34 9.48 9.13
CA TYR A 59 9.98 10.76 8.84
C TYR A 59 8.94 11.81 8.47
N PHE A 60 9.21 13.04 8.90
CA PHE A 60 8.47 14.23 8.48
C PHE A 60 9.40 15.23 7.80
N LYS A 61 8.85 15.96 6.83
CA LYS A 61 9.44 17.17 6.27
C LYS A 61 8.32 18.20 6.16
N ASP A 62 8.48 19.33 6.84
CA ASP A 62 7.49 20.42 6.85
C ASP A 62 6.07 19.92 7.23
N ASP A 63 5.96 19.17 8.33
CA ASP A 63 4.73 18.51 8.81
C ASP A 63 4.14 17.41 7.89
N LEU A 64 4.73 17.15 6.73
CA LEU A 64 4.28 16.11 5.81
C LEU A 64 5.07 14.81 6.03
N PRO A 65 4.41 13.65 6.12
CA PRO A 65 5.10 12.37 6.23
C PRO A 65 5.86 12.06 4.93
N VAL A 66 7.09 11.56 5.05
CA VAL A 66 7.96 11.22 3.93
C VAL A 66 8.57 9.83 4.13
N GLY A 67 8.79 9.09 3.03
CA GLY A 67 9.38 7.77 3.10
C GLY A 67 8.52 6.76 3.85
N GLU A 68 9.16 5.80 4.52
CA GLU A 68 8.47 4.77 5.30
C GLU A 68 7.91 5.33 6.62
N PHE A 69 6.64 5.04 6.86
CA PHE A 69 5.90 5.43 8.05
C PHE A 69 5.16 4.21 8.62
N LYS A 70 5.36 3.94 9.90
CA LYS A 70 4.75 2.80 10.60
C LYS A 70 3.73 3.28 11.60
N ARG A 71 2.63 2.56 11.69
CA ARG A 71 1.62 2.72 12.73
C ARG A 71 1.44 1.41 13.47
N TYR A 72 1.06 1.52 14.73
CA TYR A 72 0.94 0.39 15.64
C TYR A 72 -0.45 0.37 16.29
N TYR A 73 -0.92 -0.82 16.64
CA TYR A 73 -2.07 -1.01 17.50
C TYR A 73 -1.73 -0.63 18.95
N GLU A 74 -2.74 -0.46 19.80
CA GLU A 74 -2.55 -0.12 21.22
C GLU A 74 -1.77 -1.20 21.99
N LYS A 75 -1.82 -2.44 21.51
CA LYS A 75 -1.02 -3.57 22.03
C LYS A 75 0.42 -3.61 21.49
N GLY A 76 0.81 -2.66 20.65
CA GLY A 76 2.16 -2.53 20.10
C GLY A 76 2.43 -3.35 18.82
N SER A 77 1.49 -4.16 18.34
CA SER A 77 1.64 -4.87 17.07
C SER A 77 1.57 -3.91 15.88
N LEU A 78 2.30 -4.21 14.81
CA LEU A 78 2.31 -3.41 13.59
C LEU A 78 0.89 -3.38 12.98
N LYS A 79 0.40 -2.18 12.69
CA LYS A 79 -0.92 -1.93 12.12
C LYS A 79 -0.84 -1.53 10.64
N ALA A 80 0.14 -0.71 10.29
CA ALA A 80 0.32 -0.26 8.93
C ALA A 80 1.77 0.09 8.64
N ILE A 81 2.18 -0.17 7.40
CA ILE A 81 3.37 0.43 6.78
C ILE A 81 2.88 1.24 5.59
N MET A 82 3.27 2.51 5.53
CA MET A 82 2.95 3.43 4.44
C MET A 82 4.26 3.99 3.90
N THR A 83 4.49 3.88 2.60
CA THR A 83 5.65 4.50 1.93
C THR A 83 5.16 5.71 1.15
N TYR A 84 5.44 6.91 1.67
CA TYR A 84 5.01 8.17 1.09
C TYR A 84 5.96 8.65 0.00
N ASN A 85 5.41 8.95 -1.17
CA ASN A 85 6.06 9.76 -2.20
C ASN A 85 5.41 11.15 -2.20
N THR A 86 6.15 12.14 -1.71
CA THR A 86 5.66 13.52 -1.55
C THR A 86 5.35 14.19 -2.87
N ASN A 87 6.14 13.92 -3.91
CA ASN A 87 6.01 14.58 -5.20
C ASN A 87 4.71 14.15 -5.90
N GLU A 88 4.40 12.86 -5.82
CA GLU A 88 3.19 12.28 -6.40
C GLU A 88 1.98 12.35 -5.46
N LYS A 89 2.17 12.79 -4.21
CA LYS A 89 1.16 12.73 -3.13
C LYS A 89 0.56 11.32 -2.96
N THR A 90 1.37 10.29 -3.19
CA THR A 90 0.98 8.90 -3.08
C THR A 90 1.51 8.25 -1.81
N ALA A 91 0.83 7.19 -1.37
CA ALA A 91 1.34 6.31 -0.33
C ALA A 91 1.01 4.85 -0.65
N ILE A 92 2.05 4.06 -0.93
CA ILE A 92 1.92 2.60 -1.04
C ILE A 92 1.73 2.05 0.36
N THR A 93 0.63 1.36 0.61
CA THR A 93 0.19 1.00 1.96
C THR A 93 0.01 -0.50 2.11
N LYS A 94 0.52 -1.04 3.20
CA LYS A 94 0.20 -2.37 3.73
C LYS A 94 -0.43 -2.21 5.10
N LEU A 95 -1.59 -2.82 5.30
CA LEU A 95 -2.31 -2.90 6.55
C LEU A 95 -2.20 -4.32 7.10
N TYR A 96 -2.05 -4.44 8.41
CA TYR A 96 -1.87 -5.73 9.08
C TYR A 96 -2.95 -5.91 10.13
N TYR A 97 -3.38 -7.15 10.33
CA TYR A 97 -4.19 -7.54 11.48
C TYR A 97 -3.34 -7.58 12.76
N GLU A 98 -3.99 -7.60 13.93
CA GLU A 98 -3.27 -7.71 15.21
C GLU A 98 -2.40 -8.98 15.32
N ASN A 99 -2.78 -10.05 14.61
CA ASN A 99 -2.01 -11.30 14.49
C ASN A 99 -0.81 -11.21 13.52
N ARG A 100 -0.50 -10.01 13.02
CA ARG A 100 0.60 -9.68 12.08
C ARG A 100 0.43 -10.20 10.65
N LYS A 101 -0.72 -10.82 10.31
CA LYS A 101 -1.02 -11.18 8.92
C LYS A 101 -1.41 -9.95 8.11
N LEU A 102 -1.15 -9.99 6.80
CA LEU A 102 -1.54 -8.92 5.89
C LEU A 102 -3.07 -8.86 5.85
N ALA A 103 -3.63 -7.67 6.05
CA ALA A 103 -5.07 -7.43 6.02
C ALA A 103 -5.49 -6.81 4.70
N ALA A 104 -4.71 -5.83 4.23
CA ALA A 104 -4.95 -5.20 2.95
C ALA A 104 -3.68 -4.55 2.41
N GLU A 105 -3.61 -4.36 1.10
CA GLU A 105 -2.61 -3.50 0.48
C GLU A 105 -3.19 -2.73 -0.70
N GLY A 106 -2.61 -1.57 -0.98
CA GLY A 106 -3.05 -0.72 -2.07
C GLY A 106 -2.37 0.64 -2.07
N LEU A 107 -2.83 1.50 -2.97
CA LEU A 107 -2.32 2.84 -3.14
C LEU A 107 -3.31 3.85 -2.55
N TYR A 108 -2.80 4.81 -1.78
CA TYR A 108 -3.49 6.09 -1.57
C TYR A 108 -2.93 7.13 -2.52
N LEU A 109 -3.80 7.92 -3.13
CA LEU A 109 -3.48 9.16 -3.85
C LEU A 109 -4.24 10.29 -3.17
N GLU A 110 -3.53 11.34 -2.74
CA GLU A 110 -4.11 12.47 -2.00
C GLU A 110 -4.95 12.01 -0.80
N LYS A 111 -4.45 11.03 -0.05
CA LYS A 111 -5.09 10.42 1.13
C LYS A 111 -6.39 9.64 0.82
N LYS A 112 -6.73 9.41 -0.45
CA LYS A 112 -7.90 8.62 -0.88
C LYS A 112 -7.46 7.34 -1.58
N LYS A 113 -8.20 6.24 -1.40
CA LYS A 113 -7.89 4.97 -2.08
C LYS A 113 -7.83 5.17 -3.59
N HIS A 114 -6.85 4.57 -4.24
CA HIS A 114 -6.63 4.70 -5.67
C HIS A 114 -6.11 3.37 -6.22
N ASN A 115 -6.43 3.10 -7.49
CA ASN A 115 -6.15 1.83 -8.16
C ASN A 115 -6.74 0.63 -7.39
N ILE A 116 -6.11 -0.53 -7.54
CA ILE A 116 -6.57 -1.78 -6.96
C ILE A 116 -6.16 -1.84 -5.48
N TRP A 117 -7.14 -2.13 -4.64
CA TRP A 117 -6.96 -2.52 -3.25
C TRP A 117 -7.23 -4.01 -3.09
N LYS A 118 -6.30 -4.71 -2.45
CA LYS A 118 -6.39 -6.14 -2.16
C LYS A 118 -6.68 -6.34 -0.68
N TYR A 119 -7.52 -7.32 -0.36
CA TYR A 119 -7.90 -7.64 1.02
C TYR A 119 -7.80 -9.13 1.26
N TYR A 120 -7.25 -9.50 2.42
CA TYR A 120 -6.84 -10.85 2.72
C TYR A 120 -7.59 -11.41 3.94
N SER A 121 -7.72 -12.73 4.00
CA SER A 121 -8.35 -13.42 5.13
C SER A 121 -7.50 -13.31 6.40
N TYR A 122 -8.16 -13.02 7.52
CA TYR A 122 -7.57 -13.07 8.86
C TYR A 122 -7.05 -14.47 9.23
N TYR A 123 -7.73 -15.52 8.75
CA TYR A 123 -7.47 -16.90 9.15
C TYR A 123 -6.35 -17.51 8.31
N ASP A 124 -6.40 -17.34 7.00
CA ASP A 124 -5.59 -18.15 6.08
C ASP A 124 -4.68 -17.31 5.19
N ASN A 125 -4.71 -15.98 5.32
CA ASN A 125 -3.96 -15.02 4.50
C ASN A 125 -4.26 -15.12 2.98
N CYS A 126 -5.35 -15.81 2.62
CA CYS A 126 -5.83 -15.93 1.25
C CYS A 126 -6.38 -14.58 0.75
N LEU A 127 -6.24 -14.28 -0.54
CA LEU A 127 -6.88 -13.09 -1.15
C LEU A 127 -8.39 -13.31 -1.22
N LEU A 128 -9.17 -12.41 -0.64
CA LEU A 128 -10.63 -12.48 -0.63
C LEU A 128 -11.27 -11.49 -1.61
N TYR A 129 -10.70 -10.29 -1.72
CA TYR A 129 -11.26 -9.21 -2.52
C TYR A 129 -10.18 -8.41 -3.23
N GLU A 130 -10.48 -8.01 -4.46
CA GLU A 130 -9.84 -6.90 -5.16
C GLU A 130 -10.89 -5.84 -5.44
N GLU A 131 -10.62 -4.58 -5.12
CA GLU A 131 -11.54 -3.47 -5.37
C GLU A 131 -10.80 -2.35 -6.11
N SER A 132 -11.36 -1.92 -7.24
CA SER A 132 -10.80 -0.81 -8.02
C SER A 132 -11.36 0.53 -7.54
N TYR A 133 -10.45 1.48 -7.29
CA TYR A 133 -10.79 2.82 -6.79
C TYR A 133 -10.20 3.93 -7.66
N LYS A 134 -10.95 5.02 -7.79
CA LYS A 134 -10.48 6.30 -8.34
C LYS A 134 -10.83 7.41 -7.36
N TYR A 135 -9.83 8.00 -6.73
CA TYR A 135 -9.97 9.07 -5.72
C TYR A 135 -10.97 8.74 -4.60
N GLY A 136 -10.89 7.51 -4.08
CA GLY A 136 -11.71 7.03 -2.96
C GLY A 136 -13.09 6.49 -3.37
N ILE A 137 -13.44 6.56 -4.65
CA ILE A 137 -14.71 6.09 -5.23
C ILE A 137 -14.45 4.76 -5.93
N LYS A 138 -15.32 3.76 -5.74
CA LYS A 138 -15.25 2.50 -6.48
C LYS A 138 -15.51 2.78 -7.97
N GLU A 139 -14.56 2.37 -8.79
CA GLU A 139 -14.55 2.63 -10.24
C GLU A 139 -13.82 1.45 -10.92
N GLY A 140 -14.53 0.73 -11.79
CA GLY A 140 -14.09 -0.50 -12.44
C GLY A 140 -14.41 -1.77 -11.63
N ALA A 141 -13.77 -2.87 -12.02
CA ALA A 141 -14.04 -4.19 -11.46
C ALA A 141 -13.69 -4.29 -9.98
N SER A 142 -14.62 -4.84 -9.20
CA SER A 142 -14.35 -5.48 -7.91
C SER A 142 -14.53 -6.99 -8.05
N LYS A 143 -13.58 -7.76 -7.54
CA LYS A 143 -13.55 -9.22 -7.65
C LYS A 143 -13.56 -9.84 -6.28
N LYS A 144 -14.30 -10.93 -6.13
CA LYS A 144 -14.33 -11.77 -4.93
C LYS A 144 -13.80 -13.15 -5.26
N TYR A 145 -13.04 -13.73 -4.34
CA TYR A 145 -12.40 -15.02 -4.51
C TYR A 145 -12.75 -15.95 -3.35
N TYR A 146 -12.79 -17.25 -3.63
CA TYR A 146 -12.64 -18.26 -2.60
C TYR A 146 -11.18 -18.28 -2.10
N CYS A 147 -10.94 -18.80 -0.89
CA CYS A 147 -9.55 -18.95 -0.41
C CYS A 147 -8.69 -19.88 -1.29
N SER A 148 -9.31 -20.74 -2.11
CA SER A 148 -8.60 -21.52 -3.14
C SER A 148 -8.02 -20.66 -4.27
N GLY A 149 -8.37 -19.37 -4.34
CA GLY A 149 -8.00 -18.45 -5.43
C GLY A 149 -8.98 -18.45 -6.59
N VAL A 150 -10.01 -19.32 -6.56
CA VAL A 150 -11.04 -19.36 -7.60
C VAL A 150 -11.89 -18.09 -7.53
N LEU A 151 -12.06 -17.42 -8.67
CA LEU A 151 -12.93 -16.26 -8.81
C LEU A 151 -14.38 -16.67 -8.55
N LEU A 152 -14.99 -16.03 -7.56
CA LEU A 152 -16.38 -16.24 -7.16
C LEU A 152 -17.31 -15.25 -7.87
N GLU A 153 -16.92 -13.97 -7.90
CA GLU A 153 -17.80 -12.91 -8.40
C GLU A 153 -16.96 -11.76 -8.98
N THR A 154 -17.45 -11.15 -10.05
CA THR A 154 -16.99 -9.83 -10.51
C THR A 154 -18.18 -8.88 -10.56
N ILE A 155 -18.00 -7.70 -9.99
CA ILE A 155 -18.98 -6.60 -10.02
C ILE A 155 -18.28 -5.41 -10.65
N GLU A 156 -18.84 -4.84 -11.70
CA GLU A 156 -18.38 -3.58 -12.25
C GLU A 156 -18.95 -2.41 -11.47
N TRP A 157 -18.15 -1.37 -11.26
CA TRP A 157 -18.57 -0.16 -10.57
C TRP A 157 -18.33 1.07 -11.44
N LYS A 158 -19.27 2.00 -11.41
CA LYS A 158 -19.09 3.35 -11.94
C LYS A 158 -19.58 4.35 -10.92
N ASN A 159 -18.69 5.19 -10.41
CA ASN A 159 -19.02 6.18 -9.38
C ASN A 159 -19.75 5.59 -8.16
N ASN A 160 -19.26 4.48 -7.60
CA ASN A 160 -19.90 3.72 -6.51
C ASN A 160 -21.27 3.08 -6.84
N LEU A 161 -21.70 3.06 -8.11
CA LEU A 161 -22.91 2.35 -8.53
C LEU A 161 -22.53 1.05 -9.24
N LYS A 162 -23.29 -0.03 -8.96
CA LYS A 162 -23.15 -1.33 -9.63
C LYS A 162 -23.89 -1.34 -10.97
#